data_AF-A0A3M9YXZ6-F1
#
_entry.id   AF-A0A3M9YXZ6-F1
#
_cell.length_a   1.000
_cell.length_b   1.000
_cell.length_c   1.000
_cell.angle_alpha   90.00
_cell.angle_beta   90.00
_cell.angle_gamma   90.00
#
_symmetry.space_group_name_H-M   'P 1'
#
loop_
_entity.id
_entity.type
_entity.pdbx_description
1 polymer ?
#
loop_
_entity_poly.entity_id
_entity_poly.type
_entity_poly.pdbx_seq_one_letter_code
_entity_poly.pdbx_strand_id
1 'polypeptide(L)'
;MPVPLIAAVSGASLLLAACGSADDASAEASADTVEMPADSALAPVEEAPVADPSATATDAPDAVPEAAATAAGDAAAGVAADAISAAEEPAE
;
A
#
# COMPACT_ATOMS: atom_id res chain seq x y z
N MET A 1 34.09 25.16 4.88
CA MET A 1 33.49 25.25 3.53
C MET A 1 32.19 24.42 3.52
N PRO A 2 31.00 25.02 3.68
CA PRO A 2 29.74 24.28 3.69
C PRO A 2 29.03 24.44 2.33
N VAL A 3 29.56 23.83 1.28
CA VAL A 3 28.95 23.79 -0.06
C VAL A 3 28.15 22.49 -0.36
N PRO A 4 28.31 21.33 0.34
CA PRO A 4 27.63 20.10 -0.11
C PRO A 4 26.12 20.07 0.20
N LEU A 5 25.66 20.76 1.24
CA LEU A 5 24.24 20.75 1.65
C LEU A 5 23.33 21.55 0.69
N ILE A 6 23.82 22.67 0.16
CA ILE A 6 23.03 23.54 -0.73
C ILE A 6 22.81 22.86 -2.10
N ALA A 7 23.80 22.10 -2.58
CA ALA A 7 23.69 21.36 -3.83
C ALA A 7 22.64 20.23 -3.77
N ALA A 8 22.55 19.52 -2.64
CA ALA A 8 21.58 18.45 -2.44
C ALA A 8 20.13 18.95 -2.39
N VAL A 9 19.89 20.07 -1.68
CA VAL A 9 18.56 20.70 -1.60
C VAL A 9 18.09 21.24 -2.94
N SER A 10 19.01 21.75 -3.76
CA SER A 10 18.71 22.27 -5.11
C SER A 10 18.31 21.15 -6.09
N GLY A 11 18.94 19.97 -6.00
CA GLY A 11 18.58 18.81 -6.82
C GLY A 11 17.24 18.20 -6.45
N ALA A 12 16.92 18.14 -5.15
CA ALA A 12 15.64 17.64 -4.65
C ALA A 12 14.46 18.53 -5.06
N SER A 13 14.65 19.86 -5.10
CA SER A 13 13.61 20.80 -5.54
C SER A 13 13.34 20.74 -7.05
N LEU A 14 14.36 20.44 -7.87
CA LEU A 14 14.18 20.19 -9.31
C LEU A 14 13.47 18.85 -9.60
N LEU A 15 13.73 17.80 -8.82
CA LEU A 15 13.00 16.52 -8.90
C LEU A 15 11.55 16.65 -8.42
N LEU A 16 11.29 17.46 -7.40
CA LEU A 16 9.94 17.76 -6.92
C LEU A 16 9.15 18.59 -7.93
N ALA A 17 9.79 19.52 -8.65
CA ALA A 17 9.16 20.26 -9.75
C ALA A 17 8.84 19.37 -10.96
N ALA A 18 9.61 18.29 -11.19
CA ALA A 18 9.32 17.31 -12.23
C ALA A 18 8.21 16.31 -11.83
N CYS A 19 7.98 16.09 -10.54
CA CYS A 19 6.88 15.26 -10.02
C CYS A 19 5.62 16.10 -9.65
N GLY A 20 5.74 17.43 -9.63
CA GLY A 20 4.68 18.39 -9.32
C GLY A 20 4.12 19.14 -10.53
N SER A 21 4.61 18.87 -11.75
CA SER A 21 3.90 19.21 -12.99
C SER A 21 2.86 18.14 -13.30
N ALA A 22 2.04 17.80 -12.31
CA ALA A 22 0.76 17.16 -12.60
C ALA A 22 -0.03 18.22 -13.37
N ASP A 23 -0.23 17.98 -14.67
CA ASP A 23 -1.37 18.57 -15.36
C ASP A 23 -2.58 18.38 -14.44
N ASP A 24 -3.38 19.43 -14.20
CA ASP A 24 -4.55 19.33 -13.34
C ASP A 24 -5.57 18.40 -14.01
N ALA A 25 -5.36 17.09 -13.82
CA ALA A 25 -6.23 16.05 -14.34
C ALA A 25 -7.64 16.15 -13.73
N SER A 26 -7.80 16.96 -12.68
CA SER A 26 -9.09 17.36 -12.11
C SER A 26 -9.99 18.06 -13.13
N ALA A 27 -9.43 18.77 -14.13
CA ALA A 27 -10.20 19.46 -15.16
C ALA A 27 -10.74 18.50 -16.25
N GLU A 28 -9.95 17.49 -16.64
CA GLU A 28 -10.38 16.47 -17.61
C GLU A 28 -11.25 15.37 -16.97
N ALA A 29 -11.04 15.09 -15.68
CA ALA A 29 -11.93 14.28 -14.87
C ALA A 29 -13.10 15.12 -14.33
N SER A 30 -13.81 15.81 -15.23
CA SER A 30 -15.20 16.13 -14.97
C SER A 30 -15.91 14.78 -14.84
N ALA A 31 -16.13 14.33 -13.61
CA ALA A 31 -17.02 13.21 -13.37
C ALA A 31 -18.37 13.66 -13.89
N ASP A 32 -18.69 13.30 -15.14
CA ASP A 32 -20.06 13.22 -15.59
C ASP A 32 -20.74 12.40 -14.50
N THR A 33 -21.50 13.10 -13.65
CA THR A 33 -22.30 12.46 -12.62
C THR A 33 -23.37 11.75 -13.39
N VAL A 34 -23.02 10.56 -13.88
CA VAL A 34 -23.86 9.74 -14.71
C VAL A 34 -25.19 9.69 -13.98
N GLU A 35 -26.28 10.07 -14.65
CA GLU A 35 -27.66 9.79 -14.22
C GLU A 35 -27.92 8.27 -14.12
N MET A 36 -26.95 7.48 -13.67
CA MET A 36 -27.11 6.11 -13.26
C MET A 36 -27.83 6.15 -11.91
N PRO A 37 -29.10 5.71 -11.85
CA PRO A 37 -29.84 5.69 -10.59
C PRO A 37 -29.06 4.91 -9.54
N ALA A 38 -29.12 5.35 -8.29
CA ALA A 38 -28.46 4.67 -7.17
C ALA A 38 -28.84 3.18 -7.11
N ASP A 39 -30.09 2.86 -7.47
CA ASP A 39 -30.60 1.49 -7.55
C ASP A 39 -29.86 0.62 -8.59
N SER A 40 -29.42 1.20 -9.71
CA SER A 40 -28.64 0.49 -10.72
C SER A 40 -27.22 0.20 -10.26
N ALA A 41 -26.63 1.08 -9.43
CA ALA A 41 -25.30 0.88 -8.86
C ALA A 41 -25.29 -0.15 -7.72
N LEU A 42 -26.43 -0.32 -7.04
CA LEU A 42 -26.63 -1.28 -5.95
C LEU A 42 -27.31 -2.58 -6.40
N ALA A 43 -27.61 -2.70 -7.70
CA ALA A 43 -28.19 -3.92 -8.25
C ALA A 43 -27.28 -5.12 -7.95
N PRO A 44 -27.84 -6.25 -7.52
CA PRO A 44 -27.05 -7.45 -7.27
C PRO A 44 -26.38 -7.92 -8.56
N VAL A 45 -25.15 -8.40 -8.43
CA VAL A 45 -24.44 -9.08 -9.51
C VAL A 45 -25.03 -10.48 -9.64
N GLU A 46 -25.77 -10.71 -10.72
CA GLU A 46 -26.41 -12.01 -11.02
C GLU A 46 -25.46 -12.96 -11.78
N GLU A 47 -24.29 -12.48 -12.24
CA GLU A 47 -23.30 -13.34 -12.87
C GLU A 47 -22.75 -14.38 -11.89
N ALA A 48 -22.78 -15.64 -12.31
CA ALA A 48 -22.09 -16.70 -11.59
C ALA A 48 -20.57 -16.43 -11.58
N PRO A 49 -19.87 -16.68 -10.46
CA PRO A 49 -18.42 -16.56 -10.40
C PRO A 49 -17.77 -17.42 -11.50
N VAL A 50 -16.88 -16.81 -12.28
CA VAL A 50 -16.09 -17.55 -13.27
C VAL A 50 -15.00 -18.32 -12.52
N ALA A 51 -14.89 -19.62 -12.79
CA ALA A 51 -13.83 -20.44 -12.22
C ALA A 51 -12.46 -19.96 -12.72
N ASP A 52 -11.56 -19.65 -11.79
CA ASP A 52 -10.16 -19.35 -12.09
C ASP A 52 -9.40 -20.66 -12.35
N PRO A 53 -8.91 -20.93 -13.58
CA PRO A 53 -8.18 -22.15 -13.89
C PRO A 53 -6.81 -22.22 -13.19
N SER A 54 -6.30 -21.09 -12.69
CA SER A 54 -5.05 -21.02 -11.92
C SER A 54 -5.26 -21.26 -10.42
N ALA A 55 -6.51 -21.18 -9.93
CA ALA A 55 -6.86 -21.53 -8.57
C ALA A 55 -6.82 -23.05 -8.40
N THR A 56 -5.67 -23.57 -7.96
CA THR A 56 -5.46 -25.00 -7.68
C THR A 56 -5.72 -25.39 -6.23
N ALA A 57 -5.94 -24.41 -5.35
CA ALA A 57 -6.27 -24.62 -3.96
C ALA A 57 -7.74 -25.05 -3.85
N THR A 58 -7.97 -26.36 -3.78
CA THR A 58 -9.32 -26.94 -3.59
C THR A 58 -9.63 -27.29 -2.13
N ASP A 59 -8.66 -27.12 -1.23
CA ASP A 59 -8.78 -27.49 0.18
C ASP A 59 -8.74 -26.27 1.10
N ALA A 60 -9.38 -26.38 2.25
CA ALA A 60 -9.19 -25.41 3.33
C ALA A 60 -7.71 -25.40 3.75
N PRO A 61 -7.14 -24.24 4.15
CA PRO A 61 -5.78 -24.22 4.66
C PRO A 61 -5.67 -25.16 5.86
N ASP A 62 -4.58 -25.94 5.90
CA ASP A 62 -4.27 -26.78 7.05
C ASP A 62 -4.26 -25.95 8.34
N ALA A 63 -4.77 -26.54 9.42
CA ALA A 63 -4.70 -25.91 10.73
C ALA A 63 -3.24 -25.67 11.11
N VAL A 64 -2.89 -24.40 11.37
CA VAL A 64 -1.55 -24.05 11.86
C VAL A 64 -1.40 -24.62 13.27
N PRO A 65 -0.39 -25.46 13.55
CA PRO A 65 -0.18 -25.98 14.88
C PRO A 65 0.12 -24.83 15.85
N GLU A 66 -0.46 -24.89 17.05
CA GLU A 66 -0.36 -23.83 18.08
C GLU A 66 1.10 -23.42 18.37
N ALA A 67 2.01 -24.38 18.36
CA ALA A 67 3.44 -24.13 18.53
C ALA A 67 4.03 -23.24 17.43
N ALA A 68 3.59 -23.40 16.17
CA ALA A 68 4.03 -22.57 15.06
C ALA A 68 3.41 -21.16 15.14
N ALA A 69 2.14 -21.05 15.55
CA ALA A 69 1.50 -19.76 15.79
C ALA A 69 2.20 -18.97 16.91
N THR A 70 2.54 -19.65 18.01
CA THR A 70 3.29 -19.06 19.14
C THR A 70 4.67 -18.60 18.70
N ALA A 71 5.43 -19.44 17.98
CA ALA A 71 6.76 -19.09 17.50
C ALA A 71 6.75 -17.88 16.54
N ALA A 72 5.72 -17.77 15.69
CA ALA A 72 5.54 -16.60 14.83
C ALA A 72 5.25 -15.34 15.63
N GLY A 73 4.45 -15.43 16.69
CA GLY A 73 4.18 -14.32 17.62
C GLY A 73 5.45 -13.85 18.34
N ASP A 74 6.24 -14.79 18.86
CA ASP A 74 7.51 -14.48 19.53
C ASP A 74 8.52 -13.82 18.59
N ALA A 75 8.61 -14.30 17.35
CA ALA A 75 9.47 -13.70 16.32
C ALA A 75 9.02 -12.26 15.98
N ALA A 76 7.70 -12.02 15.85
CA ALA A 76 7.16 -10.69 15.60
C ALA A 76 7.43 -9.73 16.78
N ALA A 77 7.31 -10.22 18.02
CA ALA A 77 7.64 -9.44 19.21
C ALA A 77 9.13 -9.06 19.26
N GLY A 78 10.03 -9.98 18.87
CA GLY A 78 11.46 -9.71 18.74
C GLY A 78 11.76 -8.59 17.74
N VAL A 79 11.19 -8.67 16.54
CA VAL A 79 11.36 -7.62 15.51
C VAL A 79 10.82 -6.27 15.99
N ALA A 80 9.69 -6.25 16.69
CA ALA A 80 9.15 -5.01 17.25
C ALA A 80 10.08 -4.40 18.31
N ALA A 81 10.70 -5.22 19.17
CA ALA A 81 11.68 -4.76 20.15
C ALA A 81 12.95 -4.21 19.50
N ASP A 82 13.45 -4.88 18.46
CA ASP A 82 14.61 -4.43 17.69
C ASP A 82 14.32 -3.08 17.00
N ALA A 83 13.13 -2.93 16.42
CA ALA A 83 12.72 -1.69 15.77
C ALA A 83 12.62 -0.50 16.75
N ILE A 84 12.12 -0.74 17.97
CA ILE A 84 12.07 0.29 19.03
C ILE A 84 13.50 0.67 19.44
N SER A 85 14.38 -0.32 19.66
CA SER A 85 15.77 -0.08 20.03
C SER A 85 16.52 0.72 18.96
N ALA A 86 16.32 0.40 17.68
CA ALA A 86 16.90 1.12 16.56
C ALA A 86 16.33 2.55 16.39
N ALA A 87 15.10 2.80 16.85
CA ALA A 87 14.50 4.14 16.84
C ALA A 87 14.99 5.03 18.00
N GLU A 88 15.47 4.43 19.08
CA GLU A 88 16.02 5.12 20.26
C GLU A 88 17.53 5.40 20.15
N GLU A 89 18.26 4.73 19.26
CA GLU A 89 19.64 5.12 18.93
C GLU A 89 19.64 6.51 18.26
N PRO A 90 20.26 7.54 18.87
CA PRO A 90 20.34 8.85 18.25
C PRO A 90 21.18 8.74 16.99
N ALA A 91 20.62 9.16 15.85
CA ALA A 91 21.38 9.32 14.62
C ALA A 91 22.53 10.30 14.88
N GLU A 92 23.76 9.78 14.93
CA GLU A 92 25.00 10.57 14.99
C GLU A 92 25.37 11.14 13.62
#